data_AF-A0AAF3E9V4-F1
#
_entry.id   AF-A0AAF3E9V4-F1
#
_cell.length_a   1.000
_cell.length_b   1.000
_cell.length_c   1.000
_cell.angle_alpha   90.00
_cell.angle_beta   90.00
_cell.angle_gamma   90.00
#
_symmetry.space_group_name_H-M   'P 1'
#
loop_
_entity.id
_entity.type
_entity.pdbx_description
1 polymer ?
#
loop_
_entity_poly.entity_id
_entity_poly.type
_entity_poly.pdbx_seq_one_letter_code
_entity_poly.pdbx_strand_id
1 'polypeptide(L)'
;MSSPFGSSSTRRRPISRLQAEERVLDRISRDAEERMQKKRQAREEARQIRMSQIEKKIVEEDAEHYRVDGASTSNGRTSSISEDKLVLQDKIGELEDKFQQAMYMYSQLDNEKSALLYEVDLLKDDLEEKEVLYSQSQKECRDLNSEVKALKRTIDGLKAQQQQLRTEIAHRDFLIQENGLTLIQTMTENPDRPTEVTISDPIIFSIETTKALDKAIPGSASVDEKIRKLIDTNKKMRKDIEEMEQMMLARRQRQNERGDTLLNGANDDVNKEAAKQLGEYKLKLQEAERENTNMQGNLIRIEGQMKRYKQGLETSEKEIDDMKKENRTLKKELRDATNALDEAKDTNRHLQSRLDKLRNSRVYPTTTTANTDS
;
A
#
# COMPACT_ATOMS: atom_id res chain seq x y z
N MET A 1 26.26 -38.17 -30.40
CA MET A 1 25.40 -37.99 -29.21
C MET A 1 25.05 -36.52 -29.14
N SER A 2 23.81 -36.19 -29.50
CA SER A 2 23.34 -34.81 -29.68
C SER A 2 22.29 -34.55 -28.62
N SER A 3 22.58 -33.63 -27.69
CA SER A 3 21.60 -33.16 -26.70
C SER A 3 20.61 -32.19 -27.36
N PRO A 4 19.29 -32.33 -27.18
CA PRO A 4 18.34 -31.32 -27.62
C PRO A 4 18.18 -30.25 -26.54
N PHE A 5 18.35 -29.00 -26.97
CA PHE A 5 18.05 -27.79 -26.19
C PHE A 5 16.60 -27.81 -25.69
N GLY A 6 16.43 -27.66 -24.38
CA GLY A 6 15.13 -27.44 -23.76
C GLY A 6 14.54 -26.10 -24.19
N SER A 7 13.39 -26.16 -24.86
CA SER A 7 12.52 -25.02 -25.10
C SER A 7 12.03 -24.46 -23.76
N SER A 8 12.55 -23.29 -23.36
CA SER A 8 12.02 -22.53 -22.23
C SER A 8 10.67 -21.95 -22.62
N SER A 9 9.60 -22.69 -22.33
CA SER A 9 8.23 -22.17 -22.38
C SER A 9 8.10 -21.05 -21.36
N THR A 10 8.12 -19.81 -21.84
CA THR A 10 7.85 -18.60 -21.05
C THR A 10 6.41 -18.65 -20.54
N ARG A 11 6.19 -19.26 -19.36
CA ARG A 11 4.94 -19.11 -18.61
C ARG A 11 4.78 -17.64 -18.24
N ARG A 12 3.95 -16.94 -19.00
CA ARG A 12 3.45 -15.60 -18.61
C ARG A 12 2.78 -15.74 -17.25
N ARG A 13 3.38 -15.12 -16.23
CA ARG A 13 2.78 -14.98 -14.91
C ARG A 13 1.42 -14.27 -15.06
N PRO A 14 0.37 -14.70 -14.37
CA PRO A 14 -0.92 -14.03 -14.43
C PRO A 14 -0.74 -12.62 -13.85
N ILE A 15 -1.01 -11.61 -14.68
CA ILE A 15 -1.00 -10.21 -14.27
C ILE A 15 -2.08 -10.07 -13.19
N SER A 16 -1.68 -9.61 -12.00
CA SER A 16 -2.59 -9.31 -10.89
C SER A 16 -3.70 -8.38 -11.39
N ARG A 17 -4.94 -8.59 -10.93
CA ARG A 17 -6.12 -7.78 -11.31
C ARG A 17 -5.85 -6.26 -11.16
N LEU A 18 -5.08 -5.88 -10.15
CA LEU A 18 -4.64 -4.50 -9.89
C LEU A 18 -3.73 -3.95 -11.00
N GLN A 19 -2.78 -4.76 -11.49
CA GLN A 19 -1.88 -4.37 -12.58
C GLN A 19 -2.60 -4.33 -13.94
N ALA A 20 -3.68 -5.10 -14.11
CA ALA A 20 -4.51 -5.02 -15.30
C ALA A 20 -5.37 -3.75 -15.30
N GLU A 21 -5.89 -3.35 -14.14
CA GLU A 21 -6.69 -2.14 -13.93
C GLU A 21 -5.86 -0.87 -14.08
N GLU A 22 -4.65 -0.85 -13.50
CA GLU A 22 -3.67 0.24 -13.65
C GLU A 22 -3.31 0.50 -15.12
N ARG A 23 -3.09 -0.56 -15.90
CA ARG A 23 -2.81 -0.47 -17.35
C ARG A 23 -4.01 -0.02 -18.20
N VAL A 24 -5.23 -0.14 -17.69
CA VAL A 24 -6.44 0.35 -18.35
C VAL A 24 -6.61 1.84 -18.04
N LEU A 25 -6.40 2.25 -16.79
CA LEU A 25 -6.42 3.64 -16.37
C LEU A 25 -5.35 4.48 -17.08
N ASP A 26 -4.13 3.96 -17.21
CA ASP A 26 -3.05 4.61 -17.98
C ASP A 26 -3.40 4.81 -19.46
N ARG A 27 -4.14 3.88 -20.06
CA ARG A 27 -4.59 3.98 -21.44
C ARG A 27 -5.71 5.00 -21.59
N ILE A 28 -6.64 5.05 -20.64
CA ILE A 28 -7.72 6.04 -20.63
C ILE A 28 -7.15 7.45 -20.47
N SER A 29 -6.17 7.62 -19.56
CA SER A 29 -5.50 8.92 -19.36
C SER A 29 -4.76 9.37 -20.61
N ARG A 30 -3.99 8.48 -21.26
CA ARG A 30 -3.31 8.80 -22.53
C ARG A 30 -4.27 9.12 -23.67
N ASP A 31 -5.36 8.36 -23.80
CA ASP A 31 -6.36 8.59 -24.86
C ASP A 31 -7.11 9.91 -24.63
N ALA A 32 -7.36 10.28 -23.37
CA ALA A 32 -7.91 11.58 -23.00
C ALA A 32 -6.94 12.74 -23.30
N GLU A 33 -5.66 12.56 -22.97
CA GLU A 33 -4.61 13.55 -23.26
C GLU A 33 -4.42 13.74 -24.77
N GLU A 34 -4.40 12.67 -25.55
CA GLU A 34 -4.28 12.73 -27.02
C GLU A 34 -5.49 13.41 -27.67
N ARG A 35 -6.70 13.17 -27.16
CA ARG A 35 -7.91 13.89 -27.61
C ARG A 35 -7.84 15.38 -27.29
N MET A 36 -7.33 15.73 -26.10
CA MET A 36 -7.15 17.13 -25.72
C MET A 36 -6.08 17.81 -26.57
N GLN A 37 -4.98 17.13 -26.88
CA GLN A 37 -3.94 17.64 -27.78
C GLN A 37 -4.47 17.85 -29.20
N LYS A 38 -5.21 16.90 -29.77
CA LYS A 38 -5.86 17.07 -31.09
C LYS A 38 -6.83 18.25 -31.09
N LYS A 39 -7.57 18.45 -30.00
CA LYS A 39 -8.47 19.61 -29.86
C LYS A 39 -7.69 20.93 -29.79
N ARG A 40 -6.54 20.96 -29.08
CA ARG A 40 -5.65 22.13 -29.05
C ARG A 40 -5.06 22.42 -30.43
N GLN A 41 -4.53 21.41 -31.12
CA GLN A 41 -4.00 21.55 -32.48
C GLN A 41 -5.05 22.05 -33.48
N ALA A 42 -6.26 21.49 -33.47
CA ALA A 42 -7.34 21.96 -34.35
C ALA A 42 -7.76 23.41 -34.07
N ARG A 43 -7.74 23.83 -32.79
CA ARG A 43 -7.97 25.24 -32.42
C ARG A 43 -6.85 26.14 -32.94
N GLU A 44 -5.61 25.69 -32.90
CA GLU A 44 -4.44 26.45 -33.35
C GLU A 44 -4.37 26.55 -34.87
N GLU A 45 -4.69 25.48 -35.60
CA GLU A 45 -4.87 25.51 -37.06
C GLU A 45 -6.01 26.47 -37.47
N ALA A 46 -7.14 26.45 -36.75
CA ALA A 46 -8.23 27.39 -37.00
C ALA A 46 -7.80 28.85 -36.74
N ARG A 47 -6.95 29.11 -35.74
CA ARG A 47 -6.35 30.42 -35.49
C ARG A 47 -5.45 30.85 -36.64
N GLN A 48 -4.56 29.97 -37.10
CA GLN A 48 -3.69 30.26 -38.25
C GLN A 48 -4.47 30.57 -39.53
N ILE A 49 -5.51 29.80 -39.83
CA ILE A 49 -6.36 30.04 -41.00
C ILE A 49 -7.04 31.40 -40.90
N ARG A 50 -7.58 31.75 -39.72
CA ARG A 50 -8.24 33.05 -39.50
C ARG A 50 -7.25 34.21 -39.62
N MET A 51 -6.03 34.07 -39.09
CA MET A 51 -4.97 35.07 -39.23
C MET A 51 -4.58 35.29 -40.69
N SER A 52 -4.34 34.22 -41.44
CA SER A 52 -4.00 34.30 -42.85
C SER A 52 -5.11 34.93 -43.70
N GLN A 53 -6.39 34.69 -43.36
CA GLN A 53 -7.51 35.35 -44.03
C GLN A 53 -7.60 36.85 -43.72
N ILE A 54 -7.27 37.26 -42.50
CA ILE A 54 -7.25 38.67 -42.11
C ILE A 54 -6.10 39.39 -42.81
N GLU A 55 -4.89 38.81 -42.82
CA GLU A 55 -3.75 39.34 -43.58
C GLU A 55 -4.07 39.49 -45.07
N LYS A 56 -4.73 38.48 -45.67
CA LYS A 56 -5.13 38.54 -47.07
C LYS A 56 -6.12 39.68 -47.35
N LYS A 57 -7.07 39.93 -46.45
CA LYS A 57 -8.03 41.03 -46.59
C LYS A 57 -7.35 42.39 -46.49
N ILE A 58 -6.41 42.56 -45.55
CA ILE A 58 -5.62 43.79 -45.42
C ILE A 58 -4.86 44.06 -46.73
N VAL A 59 -4.21 43.04 -47.31
CA VAL A 59 -3.48 43.17 -48.58
C VAL A 59 -4.42 43.47 -49.77
N GLU A 60 -5.60 42.85 -49.81
CA GLU A 60 -6.61 43.11 -50.87
C GLU A 60 -7.21 44.52 -50.75
N GLU A 61 -7.50 45.01 -49.54
CA GLU A 61 -7.98 46.39 -49.30
C GLU A 61 -6.90 47.43 -49.62
N ASP A 62 -5.64 47.20 -49.23
CA ASP A 62 -4.51 48.07 -49.58
C ASP A 62 -4.31 48.11 -51.12
N ALA A 63 -4.47 46.99 -51.81
CA ALA A 63 -4.35 46.93 -53.27
C ALA A 63 -5.49 47.67 -54.01
N GLU A 64 -6.70 47.65 -53.48
CA GLU A 64 -7.83 48.41 -54.03
C GLU A 64 -7.70 49.92 -53.73
N HIS A 65 -7.13 50.30 -52.59
CA HIS A 65 -6.81 51.70 -52.27
C HIS A 65 -5.86 52.32 -53.32
N TYR A 66 -4.85 51.59 -53.79
CA TYR A 66 -3.94 52.05 -54.86
C TYR A 66 -4.58 52.08 -56.26
N ARG A 67 -5.67 51.36 -56.51
CA ARG A 67 -6.36 51.34 -57.81
C ARG A 67 -7.26 52.55 -58.02
N VAL A 68 -7.82 53.11 -56.96
CA VAL A 68 -8.73 54.27 -57.02
C VAL A 68 -7.96 55.57 -57.30
N ASP A 69 -6.73 55.71 -56.78
CA ASP A 69 -5.87 56.89 -57.03
C ASP A 69 -5.28 56.93 -58.46
N GLY A 70 -5.24 55.81 -59.17
CA GLY A 70 -4.72 55.72 -60.54
C GLY A 70 -5.72 56.11 -61.65
N ALA A 71 -6.99 56.30 -61.33
CA ALA A 71 -8.07 56.45 -62.33
C ALA A 71 -8.53 57.90 -62.59
N SER A 72 -7.94 58.90 -61.94
CA SER A 72 -8.37 60.30 -62.06
C SER A 72 -7.35 61.19 -62.78
N THR A 73 -7.17 60.98 -64.08
CA THR A 73 -6.58 62.01 -64.94
C THR A 73 -7.34 62.12 -66.25
N SER A 74 -8.39 62.96 -66.30
CA SER A 74 -8.75 63.64 -67.54
C SER A 74 -9.59 64.89 -67.31
N ASN A 75 -9.29 65.89 -68.15
CA ASN A 75 -10.08 67.05 -68.55
C ASN A 75 -9.94 68.35 -67.76
N GLY A 76 -8.99 69.17 -68.23
CA GLY A 76 -9.07 70.62 -68.07
C GLY A 76 -10.09 71.26 -69.03
N ARG A 77 -10.68 72.38 -68.60
CA ARG A 77 -10.87 73.62 -69.38
C ARG A 77 -11.53 74.74 -68.56
N THR A 78 -10.75 75.81 -68.37
CA THR A 78 -11.05 77.26 -68.38
C THR A 78 -12.47 77.77 -68.07
N SER A 79 -12.61 78.64 -67.05
CA SER A 79 -13.24 79.97 -67.15
C SER A 79 -13.22 80.70 -65.79
N SER A 80 -13.17 82.03 -65.85
CA SER A 80 -13.11 83.02 -64.76
C SER A 80 -13.72 82.56 -63.43
N ILE A 81 -12.86 82.38 -62.42
CA ILE A 81 -13.24 81.89 -61.11
C ILE A 81 -13.72 83.09 -60.27
N SER A 82 -15.02 83.16 -59.98
CA SER A 82 -15.57 84.08 -58.98
C SER A 82 -14.98 83.73 -57.60
N GLU A 83 -14.69 84.72 -56.77
CA GLU A 83 -14.11 84.52 -55.41
C GLU A 83 -14.89 83.47 -54.59
N ASP A 84 -16.22 83.42 -54.73
CA ASP A 84 -17.08 82.43 -54.07
C ASP A 84 -16.77 80.97 -54.46
N LYS A 85 -16.31 80.72 -55.69
CA LYS A 85 -15.92 79.37 -56.16
C LYS A 85 -14.59 78.93 -55.55
N LEU A 86 -13.66 79.86 -55.30
CA LEU A 86 -12.41 79.57 -54.58
C LEU A 86 -12.70 79.26 -53.12
N VAL A 87 -13.54 80.06 -52.46
CA VAL A 87 -13.93 79.83 -51.06
C VAL A 87 -14.64 78.48 -50.88
N LEU A 88 -15.49 78.09 -51.84
CA LEU A 88 -16.13 76.77 -51.83
C LEU A 88 -15.13 75.63 -52.08
N GLN A 89 -14.13 75.82 -52.96
CA GLN A 89 -13.07 74.83 -53.17
C GLN A 89 -12.19 74.67 -51.93
N ASP A 90 -11.82 75.76 -51.26
CA ASP A 90 -11.07 75.70 -49.99
C ASP A 90 -11.89 75.01 -48.89
N LYS A 91 -13.21 75.26 -48.83
CA LYS A 91 -14.09 74.56 -47.88
C LYS A 91 -14.23 73.07 -48.16
N ILE A 92 -14.26 72.69 -49.42
CA ILE A 92 -14.26 71.29 -49.84
C ILE A 92 -12.92 70.64 -49.45
N GLY A 93 -11.79 71.29 -49.71
CA GLY A 93 -10.47 70.81 -49.27
C GLY A 93 -10.36 70.64 -47.75
N GLU A 94 -10.82 71.63 -46.96
CA GLU A 94 -10.88 71.51 -45.49
C GLU A 94 -11.73 70.33 -45.00
N LEU A 95 -12.81 70.01 -45.72
CA LEU A 95 -13.69 68.88 -45.40
C LEU A 95 -13.07 67.55 -45.83
N GLU A 96 -12.38 67.52 -46.97
CA GLU A 96 -11.61 66.36 -47.45
C GLU A 96 -10.47 66.01 -46.49
N ASP A 97 -9.71 67.01 -46.01
CA ASP A 97 -8.64 66.82 -45.03
C ASP A 97 -9.18 66.27 -43.69
N LYS A 98 -10.31 66.82 -43.21
CA LYS A 98 -10.97 66.34 -41.99
C LYS A 98 -11.50 64.92 -42.15
N PHE A 99 -12.02 64.59 -43.34
CA PHE A 99 -12.48 63.24 -43.64
C PHE A 99 -11.31 62.25 -43.68
N GLN A 100 -10.20 62.60 -44.33
CA GLN A 100 -8.98 61.78 -44.32
C GLN A 100 -8.43 61.59 -42.91
N GLN A 101 -8.41 62.64 -42.08
CA GLN A 101 -7.99 62.54 -40.69
C GLN A 101 -8.90 61.62 -39.88
N ALA A 102 -10.22 61.70 -40.06
CA ALA A 102 -11.18 60.81 -39.41
C ALA A 102 -11.01 59.35 -39.86
N MET A 103 -10.76 59.12 -41.15
CA MET A 103 -10.49 57.80 -41.70
C MET A 103 -9.20 57.19 -41.15
N TYR A 104 -8.12 57.97 -41.03
CA TYR A 104 -6.88 57.53 -40.40
C TYR A 104 -7.10 57.12 -38.94
N MET A 105 -7.80 57.96 -38.16
CA MET A 105 -8.13 57.64 -36.77
C MET A 105 -9.02 56.39 -36.66
N TYR A 106 -9.97 56.22 -37.58
CA TYR A 106 -10.85 55.05 -37.61
C TYR A 106 -10.06 53.76 -37.88
N SER A 107 -9.14 53.78 -38.83
CA SER A 107 -8.23 52.65 -39.10
C SER A 107 -7.34 52.33 -37.90
N GLN A 108 -6.79 53.35 -37.23
CA GLN A 108 -6.00 53.16 -36.02
C GLN A 108 -6.83 52.48 -34.91
N LEU A 109 -8.06 52.95 -34.68
CA LEU A 109 -8.96 52.36 -33.69
C LEU A 109 -9.35 50.91 -34.02
N ASP A 110 -9.54 50.58 -35.30
CA ASP A 110 -9.87 49.22 -35.70
C ASP A 110 -8.69 48.25 -35.53
N ASN A 111 -7.47 48.72 -35.76
CA ASN A 111 -6.24 47.98 -35.46
C ASN A 111 -6.08 47.72 -33.95
N GLU A 112 -6.28 48.76 -33.13
CA GLU A 112 -6.23 48.63 -31.66
C GLU A 112 -7.32 47.69 -31.13
N LYS A 113 -8.54 47.81 -31.66
CA LYS A 113 -9.65 46.90 -31.33
C LYS A 113 -9.32 45.47 -31.71
N SER A 114 -8.73 45.23 -32.87
CA SER A 114 -8.32 43.90 -33.33
C SER A 114 -7.24 43.33 -32.41
N ALA A 115 -6.21 44.11 -32.07
CA ALA A 115 -5.15 43.72 -31.13
C ALA A 115 -5.70 43.34 -29.75
N LEU A 116 -6.60 44.15 -29.19
CA LEU A 116 -7.25 43.86 -27.90
C LEU A 116 -8.14 42.62 -27.98
N LEU A 117 -8.82 42.38 -29.11
CA LEU A 117 -9.63 41.18 -29.28
C LEU A 117 -8.77 39.91 -29.27
N TYR A 118 -7.59 39.94 -29.89
CA TYR A 118 -6.63 38.84 -29.80
C TYR A 118 -6.15 38.62 -28.37
N GLU A 119 -5.77 39.68 -27.66
CA GLU A 119 -5.33 39.58 -26.26
C GLU A 119 -6.41 38.95 -25.37
N VAL A 120 -7.67 39.36 -25.53
CA VAL A 120 -8.81 38.77 -24.82
C VAL A 120 -8.95 37.28 -25.11
N ASP A 121 -8.75 36.84 -26.36
CA ASP A 121 -8.84 35.43 -26.72
C ASP A 121 -7.66 34.60 -26.19
N LEU A 122 -6.46 35.19 -26.08
CA LEU A 122 -5.33 34.55 -25.39
C LEU A 122 -5.62 34.39 -23.90
N LEU A 123 -6.11 35.45 -23.24
CA LEU A 123 -6.43 35.42 -21.82
C LEU A 123 -7.54 34.41 -21.49
N LYS A 124 -8.51 34.21 -22.38
CA LYS A 124 -9.53 33.17 -22.23
C LYS A 124 -8.93 31.76 -22.28
N ASP A 125 -8.02 31.50 -23.21
CA ASP A 125 -7.35 30.20 -23.29
C ASP A 125 -6.52 29.92 -22.02
N ASP A 126 -5.78 30.93 -21.55
CA ASP A 126 -5.00 30.83 -20.32
C ASP A 126 -5.92 30.54 -19.12
N LEU A 127 -7.08 31.21 -19.05
CA LEU A 127 -8.08 30.95 -18.02
C LEU A 127 -8.60 29.52 -18.10
N GLU A 128 -9.00 29.03 -19.28
CA GLU A 128 -9.44 27.64 -19.49
C GLU A 128 -8.36 26.64 -19.03
N GLU A 129 -7.09 26.90 -19.33
CA GLU A 129 -5.99 26.03 -18.91
C GLU A 129 -5.80 26.04 -17.39
N LYS A 130 -5.85 27.22 -16.75
CA LYS A 130 -5.76 27.34 -15.29
C LYS A 130 -6.91 26.65 -14.57
N GLU A 131 -8.13 26.72 -15.11
CA GLU A 131 -9.31 26.02 -14.55
C GLU A 131 -9.13 24.50 -14.57
N VAL A 132 -8.57 23.96 -15.65
CA VAL A 132 -8.26 22.52 -15.76
C VAL A 132 -7.19 22.12 -14.75
N LEU A 133 -6.09 22.88 -14.66
CA LEU A 133 -5.01 22.60 -13.71
C LEU A 133 -5.50 22.68 -12.26
N TYR A 134 -6.33 23.68 -11.94
CA TYR A 134 -6.94 23.81 -10.62
C TYR A 134 -7.83 22.61 -10.29
N SER A 135 -8.67 22.18 -11.24
CA SER A 135 -9.54 21.01 -11.07
C SER A 135 -8.75 19.72 -10.85
N GLN A 136 -7.65 19.54 -11.60
CA GLN A 136 -6.75 18.41 -11.44
C GLN A 136 -6.04 18.42 -10.07
N SER A 137 -5.48 19.56 -9.68
CA SER A 137 -4.83 19.72 -8.37
C SER A 137 -5.81 19.48 -7.22
N GLN A 138 -7.06 19.94 -7.35
CA GLN A 138 -8.10 19.69 -6.35
C GLN A 138 -8.43 18.20 -6.23
N LYS A 139 -8.46 17.45 -7.34
CA LYS A 139 -8.65 16.00 -7.34
C LYS A 139 -7.49 15.30 -6.63
N GLU A 140 -6.25 15.64 -6.98
CA GLU A 140 -5.05 15.07 -6.35
C GLU A 140 -5.02 15.35 -4.83
N CYS A 141 -5.38 16.56 -4.41
CA CYS A 141 -5.50 16.89 -2.99
C CYS A 141 -6.53 16.02 -2.26
N ARG A 142 -7.66 15.68 -2.91
CA ARG A 142 -8.68 14.77 -2.33
C ARG A 142 -8.15 13.34 -2.24
N ASP A 143 -7.46 12.86 -3.27
CA ASP A 143 -6.89 11.52 -3.32
C ASP A 143 -5.81 11.34 -2.24
N LEU A 144 -4.88 12.30 -2.12
CA LEU A 144 -3.88 12.34 -1.04
C LEU A 144 -4.52 12.40 0.35
N ASN A 145 -5.59 13.19 0.52
CA ASN A 145 -6.30 13.25 1.80
C ASN A 145 -6.94 11.89 2.17
N SER A 146 -7.48 11.19 1.18
CA SER A 146 -8.03 9.83 1.34
C SER A 146 -6.94 8.84 1.73
N GLU A 147 -5.77 8.89 1.07
CA GLU A 147 -4.62 8.06 1.38
C GLU A 147 -4.09 8.31 2.80
N VAL A 148 -3.95 9.58 3.21
CA VAL A 148 -3.55 9.94 4.57
C VAL A 148 -4.52 9.36 5.61
N LYS A 149 -5.83 9.41 5.34
CA LYS A 149 -6.84 8.80 6.23
C LYS A 149 -6.70 7.28 6.28
N ALA A 150 -6.41 6.62 5.16
CA ALA A 150 -6.16 5.18 5.12
C ALA A 150 -4.91 4.80 5.92
N LEU A 151 -3.80 5.50 5.70
CA LEU A 151 -2.54 5.28 6.43
C LEU A 151 -2.70 5.50 7.94
N LYS A 152 -3.45 6.52 8.37
CA LYS A 152 -3.78 6.73 9.79
C LYS A 152 -4.49 5.53 10.41
N ARG A 153 -5.51 4.98 9.74
CA ARG A 153 -6.22 3.77 10.21
C ARG A 153 -5.27 2.57 10.32
N THR A 154 -4.36 2.40 9.37
CA THR A 154 -3.34 1.34 9.41
C THR A 154 -2.41 1.52 10.61
N ILE A 155 -1.92 2.74 10.85
CA ILE A 155 -1.06 3.06 11.99
C ILE A 155 -1.77 2.78 13.30
N ASP A 156 -3.04 3.18 13.43
CA ASP A 156 -3.82 2.96 14.66
C ASP A 156 -4.04 1.45 14.90
N GLY A 157 -4.31 0.68 13.84
CA GLY A 157 -4.38 -0.78 13.90
C GLY A 157 -3.08 -1.43 14.35
N LEU A 158 -1.94 -1.00 13.78
CA LEU A 158 -0.62 -1.51 14.18
C LEU A 158 -0.26 -1.14 15.62
N LYS A 159 -0.61 0.06 16.09
CA LYS A 159 -0.43 0.47 17.49
C LYS A 159 -1.25 -0.41 18.44
N ALA A 160 -2.50 -0.70 18.09
CA ALA A 160 -3.34 -1.59 18.89
C ALA A 160 -2.75 -3.00 18.97
N GLN A 161 -2.27 -3.55 17.85
CA GLN A 161 -1.57 -4.85 17.83
C GLN A 161 -0.28 -4.83 18.66
N GLN A 162 0.52 -3.77 18.55
CA GLN A 162 1.73 -3.62 19.35
C GLN A 162 1.40 -3.59 20.85
N GLN A 163 0.35 -2.87 21.24
CA GLN A 163 -0.08 -2.80 22.64
C GLN A 163 -0.57 -4.16 23.15
N GLN A 164 -1.32 -4.89 22.32
CA GLN A 164 -1.75 -6.25 22.63
C GLN A 164 -0.56 -7.17 22.85
N LEU A 165 0.40 -7.21 21.91
CA LEU A 165 1.61 -8.03 22.03
C LEU A 165 2.45 -7.66 23.25
N ARG A 166 2.57 -6.37 23.58
CA ARG A 166 3.24 -5.91 24.81
C ARG A 166 2.55 -6.44 26.06
N THR A 167 1.22 -6.43 26.08
CA THR A 167 0.42 -6.94 27.21
C THR A 167 0.57 -8.46 27.34
N GLU A 168 0.55 -9.19 26.21
CA GLU A 168 0.76 -10.65 26.19
C GLU A 168 2.18 -11.05 26.62
N ILE A 169 3.20 -10.28 26.23
CA ILE A 169 4.58 -10.48 26.72
C ILE A 169 4.64 -10.24 28.23
N ALA A 170 4.11 -9.11 28.71
CA ALA A 170 4.10 -8.80 30.14
C ALA A 170 3.36 -9.86 30.97
N HIS A 171 2.25 -10.40 30.44
CA HIS A 171 1.55 -11.51 31.10
C HIS A 171 2.37 -12.80 31.11
N ARG A 172 3.07 -13.13 30.01
CA ARG A 172 4.00 -14.28 29.98
C ARG A 172 5.14 -14.10 30.98
N ASP A 173 5.76 -12.93 31.03
CA ASP A 173 6.85 -12.64 31.97
C ASP A 173 6.37 -12.74 33.42
N PHE A 174 5.15 -12.26 33.72
CA PHE A 174 4.51 -12.43 35.02
C PHE A 174 4.33 -13.92 35.38
N LEU A 175 3.80 -14.74 34.47
CA LEU A 175 3.63 -16.18 34.70
C LEU A 175 4.97 -16.89 34.90
N ILE A 176 6.01 -16.53 34.15
CA ILE A 176 7.36 -17.07 34.32
C ILE A 176 7.85 -16.78 35.75
N GLN A 177 7.71 -15.53 36.21
CA GLN A 177 8.14 -15.12 37.54
C GLN A 177 7.32 -15.77 38.67
N GLU A 178 5.99 -15.86 38.51
CA GLU A 178 5.09 -16.47 39.49
C GLU A 178 5.41 -17.96 39.70
N ASN A 179 5.81 -18.66 38.64
CA ASN A 179 6.26 -20.06 38.71
C ASN A 179 7.71 -20.22 39.21
N GLY A 180 8.34 -19.14 39.70
CA GLY A 180 9.68 -19.21 40.26
C GLY A 180 10.78 -19.37 39.21
N LEU A 181 10.52 -18.96 37.96
CA LEU A 181 11.46 -19.03 36.85
C LEU A 181 11.97 -17.63 36.47
N THR A 182 13.11 -17.57 35.80
CA THR A 182 13.72 -16.34 35.28
C THR A 182 14.31 -16.58 33.91
N LEU A 183 14.20 -15.57 33.03
CA LEU A 183 14.85 -15.55 31.73
C LEU A 183 16.28 -15.05 31.88
N ILE A 184 17.23 -15.75 31.26
CA ILE A 184 18.63 -15.35 31.19
C ILE A 184 19.02 -15.32 29.72
N GLN A 185 19.63 -14.23 29.30
CA GLN A 185 20.13 -14.07 27.95
C GLN A 185 21.64 -13.91 27.99
N THR A 186 22.35 -14.75 27.23
CA THR A 186 23.81 -14.62 27.13
C THR A 186 24.14 -13.68 25.98
N MET A 187 24.90 -12.64 26.30
CA MET A 187 25.55 -11.78 25.30
C MET A 187 26.93 -12.36 25.05
N THR A 188 27.22 -12.76 23.83
CA THR A 188 28.59 -13.09 23.42
C THR A 188 29.14 -11.95 22.58
N GLU A 189 30.16 -11.26 23.11
CA GLU A 189 30.93 -10.29 22.35
C GLU A 189 31.96 -11.04 21.51
N ASN A 190 31.94 -10.81 20.20
CA ASN A 190 32.91 -11.40 19.29
C ASN A 190 34.25 -10.67 19.45
N PRO A 191 35.34 -11.36 19.88
CA PRO A 191 36.61 -10.69 20.15
C PRO A 191 37.28 -10.10 18.90
N ASP A 192 36.94 -10.59 17.70
CA ASP A 192 37.45 -10.08 16.42
C ASP A 192 36.63 -8.89 15.86
N ARG A 193 35.42 -8.65 16.37
CA ARG A 193 34.50 -7.58 15.90
C ARG A 193 33.68 -7.02 17.08
N PRO A 194 34.20 -6.02 17.81
CA PRO A 194 33.57 -5.49 19.02
C PRO A 194 32.21 -4.78 18.79
N THR A 195 31.74 -4.68 17.55
CA THR A 195 30.41 -4.12 17.20
C THR A 195 29.35 -5.19 16.90
N GLU A 196 29.72 -6.46 16.76
CA GLU A 196 28.77 -7.57 16.61
C GLU A 196 28.53 -8.22 17.97
N VAL A 197 27.49 -7.76 18.67
CA VAL A 197 26.96 -8.45 19.86
C VAL A 197 25.97 -9.49 19.37
N THR A 198 26.31 -10.77 19.48
CA THR A 198 25.35 -11.85 19.25
C THR A 198 24.54 -12.06 20.53
N ILE A 199 23.26 -11.71 20.42
CA ILE A 199 22.25 -11.93 21.44
C ILE A 199 21.73 -13.36 21.26
N SER A 200 21.99 -14.22 22.23
CA SER A 200 21.43 -15.58 22.22
C SER A 200 19.93 -15.58 22.52
N ASP A 201 19.26 -16.67 22.15
CA ASP A 201 17.88 -16.89 22.56
C ASP A 201 17.77 -16.97 24.08
N PRO A 202 16.78 -16.30 24.72
CA PRO A 202 16.58 -16.37 26.16
C PRO A 202 16.33 -17.79 26.62
N ILE A 203 17.04 -18.20 27.68
CA ILE A 203 16.88 -19.52 28.31
C ILE A 203 16.21 -19.33 29.67
N ILE A 204 15.31 -20.26 30.02
CA ILE A 204 14.58 -20.23 31.29
C ILE A 204 15.32 -21.07 32.33
N PHE A 205 15.52 -20.50 33.52
CA PHE A 205 16.08 -21.19 34.69
C PHE A 205 15.19 -20.97 35.92
N SER A 206 15.28 -21.87 36.90
CA SER A 206 14.68 -21.61 38.21
C SER A 206 15.41 -20.47 38.92
N ILE A 207 14.66 -19.58 39.55
CA ILE A 207 15.19 -18.51 40.40
C ILE A 207 16.08 -19.09 41.51
N GLU A 208 15.76 -20.27 42.04
CA GLU A 208 16.58 -20.91 43.07
C GLU A 208 17.91 -21.40 42.51
N THR A 209 17.90 -22.00 41.32
CA THR A 209 19.12 -22.51 40.67
C THR A 209 20.10 -21.39 40.34
N THR A 210 19.60 -20.26 39.84
CA THR A 210 20.40 -19.07 39.53
C THR A 210 20.96 -18.43 40.79
N LYS A 211 20.14 -18.23 41.82
CA LYS A 211 20.60 -17.74 43.14
C LYS A 211 21.65 -18.64 43.77
N ALA A 212 21.48 -19.97 43.71
CA ALA A 212 22.45 -20.92 44.25
C ALA A 212 23.78 -20.84 43.50
N LEU A 213 23.74 -20.71 42.16
CA LEU A 213 24.92 -20.56 41.33
C LEU A 213 25.65 -19.24 41.60
N ASP A 214 24.92 -18.13 41.73
CA ASP A 214 25.47 -16.82 42.09
C ASP A 214 26.12 -16.82 43.48
N LYS A 215 25.52 -17.54 44.44
CA LYS A 215 26.07 -17.71 45.78
C LYS A 215 27.34 -18.56 45.78
N ALA A 216 27.36 -19.64 45.01
CA ALA A 216 28.52 -20.51 44.90
C ALA A 216 29.69 -19.81 44.19
N ILE A 217 29.39 -19.03 43.14
CA ILE A 217 30.38 -18.32 42.33
C ILE A 217 29.89 -16.87 42.10
N PRO A 218 30.28 -15.95 43.01
CA PRO A 218 29.97 -14.53 42.90
C PRO A 218 30.63 -13.89 41.67
N GLY A 219 29.96 -12.87 41.11
CA GLY A 219 30.46 -12.08 39.98
C GLY A 219 29.53 -12.05 38.79
N SER A 220 29.88 -11.24 37.79
CA SER A 220 29.09 -11.02 36.55
C SER A 220 29.38 -12.02 35.44
N ALA A 221 30.05 -13.13 35.76
CA ALA A 221 30.33 -14.21 34.81
C ALA A 221 29.02 -14.84 34.29
N SER A 222 29.02 -15.33 33.05
CA SER A 222 27.86 -16.01 32.50
C SER A 222 27.54 -17.29 33.27
N VAL A 223 26.29 -17.76 33.18
CA VAL A 223 25.86 -19.03 33.81
C VAL A 223 26.78 -20.18 33.41
N ASP A 224 27.14 -20.28 32.13
CA ASP A 224 28.04 -21.31 31.63
C ASP A 224 29.45 -21.22 32.24
N GLU A 225 29.98 -20.00 32.38
CA GLU A 225 31.30 -19.79 32.97
C GLU A 225 31.30 -20.13 34.47
N LYS A 226 30.22 -19.80 35.19
CA LYS A 226 30.02 -20.21 36.58
C LYS A 226 29.96 -21.73 36.68
N ILE A 227 29.19 -22.41 35.83
CA ILE A 227 29.12 -23.88 35.83
C ILE A 227 30.50 -24.50 35.59
N ARG A 228 31.29 -23.99 34.62
CA ARG A 228 32.66 -24.47 34.38
C ARG A 228 33.55 -24.33 35.62
N LYS A 229 33.55 -23.17 36.26
CA LYS A 229 34.30 -22.94 37.51
C LYS A 229 33.84 -23.88 38.65
N LEU A 230 32.54 -24.19 38.73
CA LEU A 230 32.01 -25.13 39.72
C LEU A 230 32.47 -26.57 39.46
N ILE A 231 32.59 -26.96 38.18
CA ILE A 231 33.12 -28.26 37.78
C ILE A 231 34.62 -28.36 38.12
N ASP A 232 35.39 -27.32 37.83
CA ASP A 232 36.84 -27.31 38.09
C ASP A 232 37.17 -27.34 39.59
N THR A 233 36.42 -26.58 40.39
CA THR A 233 36.52 -26.64 41.87
C THR A 233 36.14 -28.01 42.42
N ASN A 234 35.07 -28.64 41.93
CA ASN A 234 34.71 -30.02 42.28
C ASN A 234 35.78 -31.04 41.90
N LYS A 235 36.38 -30.93 40.71
CA LYS A 235 37.48 -31.81 40.28
C LYS A 235 38.67 -31.72 41.24
N LYS A 236 39.04 -30.49 41.62
CA LYS A 236 40.12 -30.27 42.59
C LYS A 236 39.79 -30.90 43.94
N MET A 237 38.59 -30.65 44.48
CA MET A 237 38.16 -31.24 45.75
C MET A 237 38.15 -32.78 45.73
N ARG A 238 37.72 -33.41 44.62
CA ARG A 238 37.75 -34.86 44.48
C ARG A 238 39.16 -35.41 44.52
N LYS A 239 40.10 -34.74 43.83
CA LYS A 239 41.52 -35.09 43.88
C LYS A 239 42.07 -34.97 45.31
N ASP A 240 41.75 -33.89 46.01
CA ASP A 240 42.18 -33.68 47.41
C ASP A 240 41.63 -34.78 48.33
N ILE A 241 40.39 -35.25 48.11
CA ILE A 241 39.80 -36.39 48.85
C ILE A 241 40.52 -37.70 48.53
N GLU A 242 40.77 -38.01 47.25
CA GLU A 242 41.50 -39.22 46.85
C GLU A 242 42.92 -39.26 47.46
N GLU A 243 43.63 -38.13 47.44
CA GLU A 243 44.94 -38.02 48.09
C GLU A 243 44.85 -38.23 49.61
N MET A 244 43.82 -37.65 50.26
CA MET A 244 43.57 -37.86 51.70
C MET A 244 43.23 -39.32 52.02
N GLU A 245 42.41 -39.98 51.21
CA GLU A 245 42.06 -41.40 51.36
C GLU A 245 43.28 -42.29 51.21
N GLN A 246 44.15 -42.02 50.23
CA GLN A 246 45.42 -42.73 50.07
C GLN A 246 46.33 -42.54 51.28
N MET A 247 46.41 -41.32 51.84
CA MET A 247 47.14 -41.07 53.08
C MET A 247 46.56 -41.83 54.28
N MET A 248 45.23 -41.89 54.40
CA MET A 248 44.54 -42.61 55.46
C MET A 248 44.71 -44.13 55.33
N LEU A 249 44.64 -44.68 54.12
CA LEU A 249 44.92 -46.08 53.82
C LEU A 249 46.38 -46.44 54.13
N ALA A 250 47.33 -45.61 53.73
CA ALA A 250 48.74 -45.81 54.07
C ALA A 250 48.96 -45.76 55.59
N ARG A 251 48.25 -44.89 56.32
CA ARG A 251 48.25 -44.84 57.79
C ARG A 251 47.60 -46.08 58.41
N ARG A 252 46.53 -46.60 57.81
CA ARG A 252 45.82 -47.81 58.25
C ARG A 252 46.62 -49.08 57.99
N GLN A 253 47.33 -49.19 56.86
CA GLN A 253 48.25 -50.30 56.58
C GLN A 253 49.42 -50.33 57.57
N ARG A 254 49.98 -49.16 57.93
CA ARG A 254 50.94 -49.06 59.05
C ARG A 254 50.37 -49.44 60.42
N GLN A 255 49.04 -49.42 60.57
CA GLN A 255 48.32 -49.83 61.78
C GLN A 255 47.92 -51.31 61.74
N ASN A 256 47.70 -51.88 60.55
CA ASN A 256 47.25 -53.25 60.31
C ASN A 256 48.39 -54.28 60.36
N GLU A 257 49.65 -53.86 60.20
CA GLU A 257 50.82 -54.69 60.55
C GLU A 257 50.90 -55.02 62.06
N ARG A 258 50.00 -54.46 62.90
CA ARG A 258 49.88 -54.75 64.34
C ARG A 258 48.61 -55.51 64.75
N GLY A 259 47.76 -55.95 63.84
CA GLY A 259 46.46 -56.51 64.24
C GLY A 259 45.82 -57.42 63.20
N ASP A 260 46.41 -58.58 62.97
CA ASP A 260 45.74 -59.73 62.37
C ASP A 260 44.97 -60.46 63.48
N THR A 261 43.65 -60.67 63.35
CA THR A 261 42.84 -61.75 63.98
C THR A 261 41.33 -61.60 63.64
N LEU A 262 40.87 -62.47 62.72
CA LEU A 262 39.61 -63.22 62.71
C LEU A 262 38.23 -62.61 62.37
N LEU A 263 37.49 -63.51 61.70
CA LEU A 263 36.07 -63.86 61.82
C LEU A 263 35.09 -63.38 60.74
N ASN A 264 34.92 -64.31 59.80
CA ASN A 264 33.77 -64.53 58.95
C ASN A 264 32.57 -65.01 59.79
N GLY A 265 31.39 -64.39 59.62
CA GLY A 265 30.14 -64.85 60.24
C GLY A 265 29.14 -63.72 60.57
N ALA A 266 28.54 -63.08 59.56
CA ALA A 266 27.45 -62.10 59.78
C ALA A 266 26.56 -61.84 58.53
N ASN A 267 26.19 -62.87 57.74
CA ASN A 267 25.49 -62.65 56.45
C ASN A 267 23.98 -62.96 56.43
N ASP A 268 23.38 -63.46 57.52
CA ASP A 268 21.96 -63.85 57.51
C ASP A 268 20.98 -62.67 57.66
N ASP A 269 21.33 -61.62 58.41
CA ASP A 269 20.48 -60.42 58.56
C ASP A 269 20.47 -59.55 57.29
N VAL A 270 21.63 -59.41 56.62
CA VAL A 270 21.75 -58.68 55.34
C VAL A 270 20.91 -59.35 54.25
N ASN A 271 20.89 -60.68 54.22
CA ASN A 271 20.07 -61.45 53.28
C ASN A 271 18.56 -61.31 53.55
N LYS A 272 18.16 -61.19 54.81
CA LYS A 272 16.76 -61.02 55.21
C LYS A 272 16.23 -59.62 54.89
N GLU A 273 17.05 -58.60 55.09
CA GLU A 273 16.76 -57.21 54.73
C GLU A 273 16.69 -57.03 53.21
N ALA A 274 17.61 -57.66 52.45
CA ALA A 274 17.55 -57.68 50.99
C ALA A 274 16.26 -58.33 50.46
N ALA A 275 15.80 -59.42 51.10
CA ALA A 275 14.53 -60.07 50.73
C ALA A 275 13.31 -59.17 50.98
N LYS A 276 13.31 -58.38 52.06
CA LYS A 276 12.24 -57.42 52.37
C LYS A 276 12.20 -56.28 51.36
N GLN A 277 13.35 -55.68 51.04
CA GLN A 277 13.46 -54.62 50.03
C GLN A 277 12.98 -55.11 48.66
N LEU A 278 13.30 -56.36 48.29
CA LEU A 278 12.85 -56.97 47.04
C LEU A 278 11.31 -57.13 46.98
N GLY A 279 10.67 -57.40 48.12
CA GLY A 279 9.21 -57.42 48.25
C GLY A 279 8.58 -56.03 48.08
N GLU A 280 9.17 -55.00 48.68
CA GLU A 280 8.72 -53.61 48.53
C GLU A 280 8.86 -53.11 47.09
N TYR A 281 9.96 -53.45 46.40
CA TYR A 281 10.15 -53.11 44.99
C TYR A 281 9.14 -53.82 44.08
N LYS A 282 8.78 -55.08 44.37
CA LYS A 282 7.72 -55.78 43.63
C LYS A 282 6.36 -55.09 43.76
N LEU A 283 6.00 -54.62 44.96
CA LEU A 283 4.76 -53.90 45.19
C LEU A 283 4.73 -52.56 44.45
N LYS A 284 5.81 -51.77 44.53
CA LYS A 284 5.95 -50.52 43.79
C LYS A 284 5.89 -50.72 42.29
N LEU A 285 6.51 -51.79 41.78
CA LEU A 285 6.44 -52.15 40.37
C LEU A 285 4.99 -52.44 39.95
N GLN A 286 4.25 -53.22 40.75
CA GLN A 286 2.86 -53.56 40.48
C GLN A 286 1.94 -52.32 40.51
N GLU A 287 2.18 -51.38 41.42
CA GLU A 287 1.47 -50.09 41.46
C GLU A 287 1.77 -49.24 40.22
N ALA A 288 3.04 -49.14 39.82
CA ALA A 288 3.45 -48.43 38.61
C ALA A 288 2.87 -49.06 37.33
N GLU A 289 2.80 -50.38 37.23
CA GLU A 289 2.17 -51.10 36.12
C GLU A 289 0.66 -50.82 36.02
N ARG A 290 -0.02 -50.75 37.16
CA ARG A 290 -1.43 -50.39 37.22
C ARG A 290 -1.66 -48.93 36.81
N GLU A 291 -0.82 -48.01 37.27
CA GLU A 291 -0.91 -46.60 36.89
C GLU A 291 -0.63 -46.40 35.39
N ASN A 292 0.36 -47.10 34.84
CA ASN A 292 0.67 -47.07 33.41
C ASN A 292 -0.53 -47.52 32.56
N THR A 293 -1.21 -48.59 32.98
CA THR A 293 -2.44 -49.06 32.30
C THR A 293 -3.55 -48.01 32.33
N ASN A 294 -3.71 -47.29 33.44
CA ASN A 294 -4.69 -46.22 33.57
C ASN A 294 -4.35 -45.01 32.67
N MET A 295 -3.07 -44.62 32.64
CA MET A 295 -2.58 -43.55 31.77
C MET A 295 -2.76 -43.89 30.29
N GLN A 296 -2.49 -45.13 29.87
CA GLN A 296 -2.75 -45.58 28.51
C GLN A 296 -4.23 -45.46 28.14
N GLY A 297 -5.15 -45.81 29.04
CA GLY A 297 -6.59 -45.63 28.84
C GLY A 297 -7.00 -44.15 28.70
N ASN A 298 -6.39 -43.25 29.47
CA ASN A 298 -6.58 -41.81 29.33
C ASN A 298 -6.09 -41.30 27.97
N LEU A 299 -4.91 -41.76 27.53
CA LEU A 299 -4.29 -41.39 26.26
C LEU A 299 -5.22 -41.73 25.09
N ILE A 300 -5.73 -42.97 25.05
CA ILE A 300 -6.67 -43.43 24.01
C ILE A 300 -7.94 -42.56 23.96
N ARG A 301 -8.49 -42.17 25.11
CA ARG A 301 -9.67 -41.30 25.17
C ARG A 301 -9.38 -39.90 24.61
N ILE A 302 -8.27 -39.31 25.02
CA ILE A 302 -7.86 -37.97 24.57
C ILE A 302 -7.53 -37.99 23.08
N GLU A 303 -6.81 -39.00 22.59
CA GLU A 303 -6.53 -39.18 21.16
C GLU A 303 -7.83 -39.30 20.34
N GLY A 304 -8.82 -40.05 20.86
CA GLY A 304 -10.15 -40.15 20.27
C GLY A 304 -10.89 -38.81 20.21
N GLN A 305 -10.80 -37.99 21.26
CA GLN A 305 -11.36 -36.64 21.26
C GLN A 305 -10.65 -35.72 20.27
N MET A 306 -9.31 -35.73 20.26
CA MET A 306 -8.49 -34.94 19.35
C MET A 306 -8.80 -35.27 17.88
N LYS A 307 -8.97 -36.55 17.55
CA LYS A 307 -9.36 -36.98 16.19
C LYS A 307 -10.71 -36.42 15.76
N ARG A 308 -11.71 -36.41 16.66
CA ARG A 308 -13.04 -35.84 16.38
C ARG A 308 -12.97 -34.32 16.20
N TYR A 309 -12.24 -33.61 17.06
CA TYR A 309 -12.07 -32.16 16.92
C TYR A 309 -11.34 -31.79 15.63
N LYS A 310 -10.30 -32.54 15.27
CA LYS A 310 -9.58 -32.35 14.00
C LYS A 310 -10.52 -32.51 12.80
N GLN A 311 -11.33 -33.56 12.77
CA GLN A 311 -12.30 -33.78 11.70
C GLN A 311 -13.37 -32.67 11.64
N GLY A 312 -13.82 -32.17 12.79
CA GLY A 312 -14.74 -31.05 12.88
C GLY A 312 -14.14 -29.75 12.33
N LEU A 313 -12.87 -29.47 12.65
CA LEU A 313 -12.13 -28.33 12.10
C LEU A 313 -11.97 -28.43 10.58
N GLU A 314 -11.53 -29.58 10.06
CA GLU A 314 -11.38 -29.81 8.60
C GLU A 314 -12.70 -29.62 7.85
N THR A 315 -13.82 -30.05 8.45
CA THR A 315 -15.16 -29.86 7.87
C THR A 315 -15.54 -28.38 7.85
N SER A 316 -15.31 -27.67 8.96
CA SER A 316 -15.62 -26.23 9.08
C SER A 316 -14.75 -25.38 8.14
N GLU A 317 -13.47 -25.74 7.94
CA GLU A 317 -12.58 -25.08 6.98
C GLU A 317 -13.10 -25.21 5.55
N LYS A 318 -13.56 -26.42 5.18
CA LYS A 318 -14.16 -26.66 3.87
C LYS A 318 -15.42 -25.81 3.65
N GLU A 319 -16.29 -25.73 4.65
CA GLU A 319 -17.50 -24.88 4.60
C GLU A 319 -17.16 -23.40 4.42
N ILE A 320 -16.14 -22.90 5.14
CA ILE A 320 -15.66 -21.51 4.99
C ILE A 320 -15.19 -21.24 3.56
N ASP A 321 -14.45 -22.18 2.95
CA ASP A 321 -13.94 -21.99 1.60
C ASP A 321 -15.04 -22.06 0.53
N ASP A 322 -16.06 -22.89 0.73
CA ASP A 322 -17.22 -22.91 -0.15
C ASP A 322 -18.07 -21.64 -0.01
N MET A 323 -18.30 -21.15 1.22
CA MET A 323 -18.95 -19.86 1.46
C MET A 323 -18.18 -18.68 0.83
N LYS A 324 -16.84 -18.71 0.84
CA LYS A 324 -16.02 -17.69 0.15
C LYS A 324 -16.20 -17.74 -1.36
N LYS A 325 -16.32 -18.93 -1.96
CA LYS A 325 -16.58 -19.08 -3.41
C LYS A 325 -17.96 -18.52 -3.75
N GLU A 326 -18.99 -18.89 -2.98
CA GLU A 326 -20.35 -18.40 -3.17
C GLU A 326 -20.45 -16.88 -2.98
N ASN A 327 -19.74 -16.32 -1.99
CA ASN A 327 -19.70 -14.86 -1.82
C ASN A 327 -19.10 -14.15 -3.04
N ARG A 328 -18.11 -14.75 -3.69
CA ARG A 328 -17.51 -14.20 -4.92
C ARG A 328 -18.46 -14.28 -6.11
N THR A 329 -19.23 -15.36 -6.24
CA THR A 329 -20.24 -15.49 -7.31
C THR A 329 -21.38 -14.50 -7.10
N LEU A 330 -21.94 -14.43 -5.90
CA LEU A 330 -23.00 -13.47 -5.56
C LEU A 330 -22.55 -12.01 -5.76
N LYS A 331 -21.31 -11.66 -5.40
CA LYS A 331 -20.75 -10.32 -5.68
C LYS A 331 -20.63 -10.02 -7.17
N LYS A 332 -20.36 -11.03 -7.99
CA LYS A 332 -20.31 -10.87 -9.45
C LYS A 332 -21.73 -10.66 -9.99
N GLU A 333 -22.67 -11.52 -9.61
CA GLU A 333 -24.08 -11.42 -9.99
C GLU A 333 -24.70 -10.09 -9.59
N LEU A 334 -24.39 -9.59 -8.39
CA LEU A 334 -24.83 -8.27 -7.94
C LEU A 334 -24.33 -7.14 -8.83
N ARG A 335 -23.06 -7.19 -9.26
CA ARG A 335 -22.49 -6.18 -10.17
C ARG A 335 -23.15 -6.27 -11.55
N ASP A 336 -23.31 -7.48 -12.07
CA ASP A 336 -23.94 -7.71 -13.37
C ASP A 336 -25.41 -7.21 -13.35
N ALA A 337 -26.16 -7.50 -12.29
CA ALA A 337 -27.51 -6.98 -12.08
C ALA A 337 -27.57 -5.46 -11.91
N THR A 338 -26.59 -4.85 -11.24
CA THR A 338 -26.51 -3.39 -11.08
C THR A 338 -26.25 -2.71 -12.43
N ASN A 339 -25.33 -3.25 -13.22
CA ASN A 339 -25.05 -2.74 -14.57
C ASN A 339 -26.30 -2.85 -15.46
N ALA A 340 -26.98 -3.99 -15.45
CA ALA A 340 -28.23 -4.17 -16.20
C ALA A 340 -29.33 -3.19 -15.75
N LEU A 341 -29.42 -2.90 -14.45
CA LEU A 341 -30.35 -1.91 -13.92
C LEU A 341 -30.02 -0.49 -14.41
N ASP A 342 -28.75 -0.12 -14.45
CA ASP A 342 -28.36 1.22 -14.89
C ASP A 342 -28.54 1.40 -16.41
N GLU A 343 -28.27 0.37 -17.22
CA GLU A 343 -28.64 0.35 -18.64
C GLU A 343 -30.17 0.49 -18.83
N ALA A 344 -30.96 -0.22 -18.02
CA ALA A 344 -32.42 -0.09 -18.04
C ALA A 344 -32.90 1.32 -17.63
N LYS A 345 -32.22 1.98 -16.68
CA LYS A 345 -32.53 3.37 -16.30
C LYS A 345 -32.19 4.35 -17.42
N ASP A 346 -31.05 4.19 -18.08
CA ASP A 346 -30.64 5.09 -19.16
C ASP A 346 -31.56 4.96 -20.38
N THR A 347 -31.91 3.72 -20.76
CA THR A 347 -32.93 3.49 -21.78
C THR A 347 -34.28 4.12 -21.40
N ASN A 348 -34.70 4.01 -20.13
CA ASN A 348 -35.93 4.64 -19.66
C ASN A 348 -35.86 6.18 -19.70
N ARG A 349 -34.73 6.79 -19.29
CA ARG A 349 -34.50 8.25 -19.42
C ARG A 349 -34.60 8.72 -20.87
N HIS A 350 -34.04 7.95 -21.81
CA HIS A 350 -34.15 8.26 -23.24
C HIS A 350 -35.60 8.18 -23.73
N LEU A 351 -36.36 7.17 -23.31
CA LEU A 351 -37.78 7.02 -23.65
C LEU A 351 -38.62 8.14 -23.04
N GLN A 352 -38.39 8.51 -21.77
CA GLN A 352 -39.04 9.66 -21.12
C GLN A 352 -38.75 10.97 -21.88
N SER A 353 -37.49 11.23 -22.22
CA SER A 353 -37.12 12.42 -23.01
C SER A 353 -37.82 12.45 -24.37
N ARG A 354 -38.04 11.29 -25.01
CA ARG A 354 -38.76 11.19 -26.28
C ARG A 354 -40.27 11.40 -26.10
N LEU A 355 -40.85 10.88 -25.03
CA LEU A 355 -42.25 11.10 -24.66
C LEU A 355 -42.52 12.58 -24.36
N ASP A 356 -41.63 13.25 -23.62
CA ASP A 356 -41.77 14.68 -23.31
C ASP A 356 -41.71 15.54 -24.57
N LYS A 357 -40.82 15.21 -25.52
CA LYS A 357 -40.80 15.86 -26.84
C LYS A 357 -42.11 15.68 -27.60
N LEU A 358 -42.67 14.46 -27.63
CA LEU A 358 -43.95 14.19 -28.28
C LEU A 358 -45.12 14.90 -27.59
N ARG A 359 -45.10 14.97 -26.26
CA ARG A 359 -46.09 15.71 -25.47
C ARG A 359 -46.04 17.19 -25.78
N ASN A 360 -44.84 17.79 -25.81
CA ASN A 360 -44.66 19.20 -26.13
C ASN A 360 -45.01 19.51 -27.60
N SER A 361 -44.80 18.57 -28.54
CA SER A 361 -45.26 18.74 -29.94
C SER A 361 -46.78 18.69 -30.11
N ARG A 362 -47.52 18.09 -29.16
CA ARG A 362 -48.99 18.05 -29.17
C ARG A 362 -49.66 19.29 -28.58
N VAL A 363 -48.90 20.14 -27.88
CA VAL A 363 -49.42 21.30 -27.13
C VAL A 363 -49.49 22.58 -27.98
N TYR A 364 -49.06 22.56 -29.25
CA TYR A 364 -49.41 23.59 -30.21
C TYR A 364 -50.68 23.20 -30.98
N PRO A 365 -51.86 23.73 -30.63
CA PRO A 365 -52.99 23.66 -31.53
C PRO A 365 -52.64 24.54 -32.74
N THR A 366 -52.57 23.94 -33.93
CA THR A 366 -52.71 24.68 -35.17
C THR A 366 -54.12 25.28 -35.19
N THR A 367 -54.26 26.49 -34.65
CA THR A 367 -55.32 27.42 -35.00
C THR A 367 -55.06 27.88 -36.43
N THR A 368 -55.42 27.05 -37.40
CA THR A 368 -55.62 27.53 -38.77
C THR A 368 -56.99 28.21 -38.79
N THR A 369 -56.94 29.52 -38.63
CA THR A 369 -58.02 30.46 -38.93
C THR A 369 -58.48 30.23 -40.37
N ALA A 370 -59.68 29.66 -40.53
CA ALA A 370 -60.40 29.73 -41.78
C ALA A 370 -60.88 31.18 -41.98
N ASN A 371 -60.20 31.91 -42.86
CA ASN A 371 -60.69 33.16 -43.40
C ASN A 371 -61.94 32.87 -44.24
N THR A 372 -63.10 33.29 -43.74
CA THR A 372 -64.29 33.55 -44.54
C THR A 372 -64.23 35.00 -45.00
N ASP A 373 -63.91 35.22 -46.28
CA ASP A 373 -64.17 36.48 -46.96
C ASP A 373 -64.92 36.19 -48.27
N SER A 374 -66.10 36.83 -48.36
CA SER A 374 -66.94 37.15 -49.54
C SER A 374 -67.64 36.02 -50.31
#